data_AF-A0A3N7GAR5-F1
#
_entry.id   AF-A0A3N7GAR5-F1
#
_cell.length_a   1.000
_cell.length_b   1.000
_cell.length_c   1.000
_cell.angle_alpha   90.00
_cell.angle_beta   90.00
_cell.angle_gamma   90.00
#
_symmetry.space_group_name_H-M   'P 1'
#
loop_
_entity.id
_entity.type
_entity.pdbx_description
1 polymer ?
#
loop_
_entity_poly.entity_id
_entity_poly.type
_entity_poly.pdbx_seq_one_letter_code
_entity_poly.pdbx_strand_id
1 'polypeptide(L)' 'LTDLGLAPRKLVDFAPGGEVIARFFFIKDPDGYEIEVLQRAGRYL' A
#
# COMPACT_ATOMS: atom_id res chain seq x y z
N LEU A 1 -7.20 13.09 0.98
CA LEU A 1 -6.16 12.48 0.12
C LEU A 1 -6.12 13.18 -1.22
N THR A 2 -7.24 13.20 -1.95
CA THR A 2 -7.35 13.89 -3.24
C THR A 2 -7.08 15.41 -3.14
N ASP A 3 -7.57 16.06 -2.08
CA ASP A 3 -7.30 17.50 -1.84
C ASP A 3 -5.83 17.80 -1.50
N LEU A 4 -5.06 16.78 -1.12
CA LEU A 4 -3.61 16.87 -0.87
C LEU A 4 -2.79 16.43 -2.09
N GLY A 5 -3.43 16.15 -3.23
CA GLY A 5 -2.79 15.60 -4.43
C GLY A 5 -2.22 14.19 -4.26
N LEU A 6 -2.60 13.48 -3.19
CA LEU A 6 -2.24 12.09 -3.00
C LEU A 6 -3.14 11.20 -3.85
N ALA A 7 -2.53 10.32 -4.63
CA ALA A 7 -3.22 9.38 -5.51
C ALA A 7 -2.96 7.92 -5.06
N PRO A 8 -3.80 7.39 -4.13
CA PRO A 8 -3.74 5.98 -3.74
C PRO A 8 -4.08 5.07 -4.93
N ARG A 9 -3.32 3.98 -5.05
CA ARG A 9 -3.60 2.87 -5.97
C ARG A 9 -4.49 1.84 -5.29
N LYS A 10 -4.93 0.87 -6.09
CA LYS A 10 -5.73 -0.26 -5.60
C LYS A 10 -4.95 -1.04 -4.55
N LEU A 11 -5.69 -1.50 -3.54
CA LEU A 11 -5.20 -2.42 -2.53
C LEU A 11 -4.81 -3.74 -3.19
N VAL A 12 -3.67 -4.28 -2.76
CA VAL A 12 -3.15 -5.58 -3.22
C VAL A 12 -3.14 -6.52 -2.03
N ASP A 13 -3.82 -7.65 -2.19
CA ASP A 13 -3.70 -8.80 -1.31
C ASP A 13 -2.63 -9.72 -1.90
N PHE A 14 -1.50 -9.82 -1.22
CA PHE A 14 -0.45 -10.75 -1.59
C PHE A 14 -0.73 -12.09 -0.93
N ALA A 15 -1.22 -13.01 -1.76
CA ALA A 15 -1.64 -14.34 -1.33
C ALA A 15 -1.04 -15.48 -2.16
N PRO A 16 0.30 -15.62 -2.22
CA PRO A 16 0.91 -16.80 -2.83
C PRO A 16 0.45 -18.06 -2.08
N GLY A 17 -0.13 -19.03 -2.80
CA GLY A 17 -0.68 -20.25 -2.19
C GLY A 17 -2.09 -20.12 -1.61
N GLY A 18 -2.77 -18.98 -1.82
CA GLY A 18 -4.17 -18.78 -1.42
C GLY A 18 -4.38 -18.21 -0.02
N GLU A 19 -3.32 -18.05 0.77
CA GLU A 19 -3.34 -17.39 2.08
C GLU A 19 -2.78 -15.97 1.98
N VAL A 20 -3.49 -14.98 2.51
CA VAL A 20 -3.04 -13.57 2.52
C VAL A 20 -1.92 -13.40 3.55
N ILE A 21 -0.70 -13.17 3.08
CA ILE A 21 0.48 -12.96 3.95
C ILE A 21 0.92 -11.49 4.03
N ALA A 22 0.46 -10.65 3.09
CA ALA A 22 0.66 -9.21 3.14
C ALA A 22 -0.47 -8.48 2.42
N ARG A 23 -0.75 -7.25 2.88
CA ARG A 23 -1.70 -6.34 2.26
C ARG A 23 -1.07 -4.97 2.19
N PHE A 24 -1.03 -4.40 0.99
CA PHE A 24 -0.36 -3.13 0.75
C PHE A 24 -1.02 -2.35 -0.39
N PHE A 25 -0.65 -1.09 -0.52
CA PHE A 25 -0.95 -0.26 -1.69
C PHE A 25 0.11 0.83 -1.83
N PHE A 26 0.16 1.45 -3.00
CA PHE A 26 1.02 2.61 -3.25
C PHE A 26 0.24 3.91 -3.24
N ILE A 27 0.88 4.99 -2.82
CA ILE A 27 0.41 6.36 -3.01
C ILE A 27 1.43 7.07 -3.88
N LYS A 28 0.98 7.70 -4.97
CA LYS A 28 1.78 8.71 -5.67
C LYS A 28 1.52 10.07 -5.02
N ASP A 29 2.57 10.75 -4.59
CA ASP A 29 2.46 12.11 -4.06
C ASP A 29 2.61 13.18 -5.16
N PRO A 30 2.34 14.47 -4.86
CA PRO A 30 2.50 15.56 -5.83
C PRO A 30 3.93 15.77 -6.34
N ASP A 31 4.92 15.43 -5.52
CA ASP A 31 6.34 15.61 -5.83
C ASP A 31 6.90 14.47 -6.71
N GLY A 32 6.10 13.42 -6.91
CA GLY A 32 6.41 12.28 -7.79
C GLY A 32 6.99 11.07 -7.07
N TYR A 33 7.08 11.07 -5.74
CA TYR A 33 7.48 9.90 -4.97
C TYR A 33 6.38 8.84 -4.93
N GLU A 34 6.80 7.58 -4.80
CA GLU A 34 5.91 6.45 -4.52
C GLU A 34 6.09 6.02 -3.06
N ILE A 35 5.01 6.08 -2.29
CA ILE A 35 4.96 5.65 -0.90
C ILE A 35 4.32 4.27 -0.87
N GLU A 36 5.05 3.26 -0.41
CA GLU A 36 4.51 1.93 -0.13
C GLU A 36 3.88 1.90 1.26
N VAL A 37 2.59 1.62 1.33
CA VAL A 37 1.84 1.49 2.59
C VAL A 37 1.55 0.02 2.83
N LEU A 38 2.14 -0.54 3.88
CA LEU A 38 1.98 -1.94 4.28
C LEU A 38 1.07 -2.05 5.52
N GLN A 39 0.18 -3.04 5.54
CA GLN A 39 -0.59 -3.38 6.74
C GLN A 39 0.34 -3.80 7.87
N ARG A 40 0.10 -3.29 9.07
CA ARG A 40 0.80 -3.69 10.30
C ARG A 40 0.56 -5.18 10.58
N ALA A 41 1.59 -6.01 10.40
CA ALA A 41 1.58 -7.44 10.64
C ALA A 41 3.02 -8.01 10.68
N GLY A 42 3.17 -9.24 11.18
CA GLY A 42 4.43 -9.99 11.15
C GLY A 42 5.60 -9.23 11.79
N ARG A 43 6.61 -8.89 10.98
CA ARG A 43 7.82 -8.19 11.41
C ARG A 43 7.62 -6.70 11.72
N TYR A 44 6.47 -6.14 11.36
CA TYR A 44 6.15 -4.71 11.48
C TYR A 44 5.14 -4.45 12.62
N LEU A 45 5.10 -5.31 13.64
CA LEU A 45 4.30 -5.12 14.85
C LEU A 45 4.93 -4.09 15.79
#